data_AF-A0ABD2SCI7-F1
#
_entry.id   AF-A0ABD2SCI7-F1
#
_cell.length_a   1.000
_cell.length_b   1.000
_cell.length_c   1.000
_cell.angle_alpha   90.00
_cell.angle_beta   90.00
_cell.angle_gamma   90.00
#
_symmetry.space_group_name_H-M   'P 1'
#
loop_
_entity.id
_entity.type
_entity.pdbx_description
1 polymer ?
#
loop_
_entity_poly.entity_id
_entity_poly.type
_entity_poly.pdbx_seq_one_letter_code
_entity_poly.pdbx_strand_id
1 'polypeptide(L)'
;MTWYNLSAVQLGLVVSGSLYGALIGSMLAYPFADFLGRRRELIIAAILYLAGGSLTACAPELGALLLGRPVYGLGIGLAMHGAPLYIAETCPSQIRGTLISLKELAIVLGILLGYFVGGYEIDVIGGWRYMFGFSAPIALLMGFGMWTLPPSPRWLLLRAIQGKGPLQEYKEKAIGALSKLRGRPAGDKVSEKQIEDTIISLKTAYTDEEAEGNFLEVLQGPSLKAFTIGGGLVLFQQITGQPSVLYYAGSILQSAGFSAAADAARVSVVIGIFKVS
;
A
#
# COMPACT_ATOMS: atom_id res chain seq x y z
N MET A 1 7.69 -20.87 -27.35
CA MET A 1 7.39 -19.44 -27.54
C MET A 1 8.52 -18.62 -26.95
N THR A 2 9.28 -17.92 -27.78
CA THR A 2 10.50 -17.19 -27.40
C THR A 2 10.13 -15.86 -26.73
N TRP A 3 10.13 -15.83 -25.40
CA TRP A 3 9.93 -14.62 -24.57
C TRP A 3 10.95 -13.50 -24.87
N TYR A 4 12.05 -13.83 -25.55
CA TYR A 4 13.09 -12.91 -26.01
C TYR A 4 12.74 -12.10 -27.26
N ASN A 5 11.58 -12.33 -27.89
CA ASN A 5 11.18 -11.70 -29.15
C ASN A 5 9.96 -10.77 -28.98
N LEU A 6 9.84 -10.13 -27.80
CA LEU A 6 8.81 -9.12 -27.55
C LEU A 6 9.20 -7.79 -28.20
N SER A 7 8.27 -7.14 -28.89
CA SER A 7 8.50 -5.79 -29.40
C SER A 7 8.63 -4.80 -28.23
N ALA A 8 9.35 -3.69 -28.44
CA ALA A 8 9.50 -2.65 -27.42
C ALA A 8 8.14 -2.15 -26.88
N VAL A 9 7.11 -2.13 -27.74
CA VAL A 9 5.73 -1.78 -27.38
C VAL A 9 5.12 -2.84 -26.44
N GLN A 10 5.29 -4.13 -26.73
CA GLN A 10 4.78 -5.21 -25.88
C GLN A 10 5.47 -5.22 -24.51
N LEU A 11 6.78 -5.03 -24.47
CA LEU A 11 7.52 -4.91 -23.21
C LEU A 11 7.05 -3.69 -22.41
N GLY A 12 6.85 -2.54 -23.08
CA GLY A 12 6.31 -1.34 -22.46
C GLY A 12 4.91 -1.55 -21.87
N LEU A 13 4.02 -2.25 -22.58
CA LEU A 13 2.68 -2.60 -22.09
C LEU A 13 2.73 -3.51 -20.85
N VAL A 14 3.66 -4.49 -20.84
CA VAL A 14 3.84 -5.39 -19.71
C VAL A 14 4.30 -4.63 -18.45
N VAL A 15 5.27 -3.72 -18.59
CA VAL A 15 5.82 -2.95 -17.46
C VAL A 15 4.81 -1.89 -16.98
N SER A 16 4.19 -1.17 -17.91
CA SER A 16 3.20 -0.13 -17.58
C SER A 16 1.88 -0.70 -17.08
N GLY A 17 1.53 -1.94 -17.42
CA GLY A 17 0.28 -2.58 -17.00
C GLY A 17 0.06 -2.58 -15.48
N SER A 18 1.13 -2.78 -14.69
CA SER A 18 1.04 -2.67 -13.23
C SER A 18 0.86 -1.23 -12.73
N LEU A 19 1.39 -0.23 -13.44
CA LEU A 19 1.20 1.19 -13.09
C LEU A 19 -0.23 1.62 -13.37
N TYR A 20 -0.80 1.23 -14.51
CA TYR A 20 -2.22 1.46 -14.82
C TYR A 20 -3.12 0.77 -13.79
N GLY A 21 -2.82 -0.48 -13.43
CA GLY A 21 -3.53 -1.17 -12.34
C GLY A 21 -3.45 -0.42 -11.02
N ALA A 22 -2.27 0.08 -10.63
CA ALA A 22 -2.08 0.82 -9.38
C ALA A 22 -2.82 2.17 -9.39
N LEU A 23 -2.86 2.87 -10.52
CA LEU A 23 -3.64 4.09 -10.69
C LEU A 23 -5.13 3.82 -10.47
N ILE A 24 -5.68 2.83 -11.19
CA ILE A 24 -7.09 2.44 -11.06
C ILE A 24 -7.39 2.01 -9.62
N GLY A 25 -6.52 1.22 -9.01
CA GLY A 25 -6.68 0.74 -7.63
C GLY A 25 -6.72 1.90 -6.62
N SER A 26 -5.87 2.91 -6.82
CA SER A 26 -5.84 4.10 -5.97
C SER A 26 -7.08 4.97 -6.15
N MET A 27 -7.59 5.12 -7.38
CA MET A 27 -8.83 5.84 -7.65
C MET A 27 -10.04 5.12 -7.04
N LEU A 28 -10.08 3.79 -7.12
CA LEU A 28 -11.13 2.99 -6.49
C LEU A 28 -11.03 3.03 -4.96
N ALA A 29 -9.84 3.19 -4.39
CA ALA A 29 -9.67 3.27 -2.94
C ALA A 29 -10.49 4.41 -2.32
N TYR A 30 -10.64 5.55 -2.99
CA TYR A 30 -11.34 6.71 -2.41
C TYR A 30 -12.80 6.42 -2.01
N PRO A 31 -13.71 6.00 -2.92
CA PRO A 31 -15.09 5.67 -2.53
C PRO A 31 -15.22 4.33 -1.81
N PHE A 32 -14.38 3.33 -2.14
CA PHE A 32 -14.54 1.98 -1.61
C PHE A 32 -13.90 1.80 -0.24
N ALA A 33 -12.83 2.52 0.11
CA ALA A 33 -12.10 2.24 1.33
C ALA A 33 -12.89 2.66 2.59
N ASP A 34 -13.68 3.73 2.51
CA ASP A 34 -14.58 4.16 3.59
C ASP A 34 -15.75 3.18 3.76
N PHE A 35 -16.24 2.60 2.66
CA PHE A 35 -17.28 1.59 2.72
C PHE A 35 -16.75 0.23 3.17
N LEU A 36 -15.58 -0.20 2.73
CA LEU A 36 -15.09 -1.55 2.97
C LEU A 36 -14.36 -1.67 4.32
N GLY A 37 -13.70 -0.60 4.73
CA GLY A 37 -12.84 -0.54 5.90
C GLY A 37 -11.41 -1.01 5.59
N ARG A 38 -10.44 -0.34 6.22
CA ARG A 38 -9.00 -0.48 5.91
C ARG A 38 -8.45 -1.91 6.04
N ARG A 39 -8.91 -2.66 7.05
CA ARG A 39 -8.50 -4.06 7.24
C ARG A 39 -8.91 -4.93 6.05
N ARG A 40 -10.14 -4.78 5.58
CA ARG A 40 -10.67 -5.55 4.45
C ARG A 40 -10.04 -5.11 3.14
N GLU A 41 -9.80 -3.81 2.96
CA GLU A 41 -9.04 -3.25 1.84
C GLU A 41 -7.66 -3.93 1.71
N LEU A 42 -6.90 -4.03 2.80
CA LEU A 42 -5.60 -4.68 2.80
C LEU A 42 -5.64 -6.20 2.55
N ILE A 43 -6.69 -6.89 3.02
CA ILE A 43 -6.90 -8.31 2.72
C ILE A 43 -7.24 -8.50 1.23
N ILE A 44 -8.09 -7.65 0.65
CA ILE A 44 -8.37 -7.67 -0.80
C ILE A 44 -7.09 -7.38 -1.59
N ALA A 45 -6.29 -6.41 -1.15
CA ALA A 45 -5.00 -6.13 -1.77
C ALA A 45 -4.08 -7.36 -1.76
N ALA A 46 -4.02 -8.10 -0.64
CA ALA A 46 -3.26 -9.36 -0.54
C ALA A 46 -3.77 -10.43 -1.52
N ILE A 47 -5.09 -10.57 -1.65
CA ILE A 47 -5.71 -11.50 -2.59
C ILE A 47 -5.38 -11.11 -4.04
N LEU A 48 -5.43 -9.82 -4.37
CA LEU A 48 -5.08 -9.32 -5.70
C LEU A 48 -3.59 -9.50 -6.01
N TYR A 49 -2.71 -9.30 -5.03
CA TYR A 49 -1.29 -9.61 -5.17
C TYR A 49 -1.06 -11.10 -5.46
N LEU A 50 -1.71 -11.98 -4.70
CA LEU A 50 -1.60 -13.41 -4.90
C LEU A 50 -2.15 -13.84 -6.27
N ALA A 51 -3.32 -13.34 -6.65
CA ALA A 51 -3.96 -13.67 -7.92
C ALA A 51 -3.17 -13.12 -9.12
N GLY A 52 -2.79 -11.85 -9.09
CA GLY A 52 -2.01 -11.21 -10.16
C GLY A 52 -0.61 -11.81 -10.28
N GLY A 53 0.07 -12.03 -9.15
CA GLY A 53 1.39 -12.65 -9.10
C GLY A 53 1.37 -14.09 -9.62
N SER A 54 0.39 -14.90 -9.21
CA SER A 54 0.22 -16.28 -9.68
C SER A 54 -0.15 -16.33 -11.17
N LEU A 55 -1.03 -15.44 -11.62
CA LEU A 55 -1.41 -15.34 -13.04
C LEU A 55 -0.21 -14.95 -13.91
N THR A 56 0.62 -14.02 -13.46
CA THR A 56 1.87 -13.66 -14.14
C THR A 56 2.89 -14.80 -14.09
N ALA A 57 3.10 -15.45 -12.93
CA ALA A 57 4.05 -16.56 -12.78
C ALA A 57 3.69 -17.76 -13.66
N CYS A 58 2.41 -18.09 -13.78
CA CYS A 58 1.92 -19.22 -14.55
C CYS A 58 1.55 -18.87 -16.00
N ALA A 59 1.80 -17.64 -16.46
CA ALA A 59 1.33 -17.16 -17.76
C ALA A 59 1.91 -18.00 -18.92
N PRO A 60 1.07 -18.76 -19.67
CA PRO A 60 1.55 -19.57 -20.79
C PRO A 60 1.84 -18.72 -22.03
N GLU A 61 1.18 -17.56 -22.16
CA GLU A 61 1.25 -16.65 -23.30
C GLU A 61 1.25 -15.18 -22.85
N LEU A 62 1.56 -14.26 -23.77
CA LEU A 62 1.63 -12.82 -23.50
C LEU A 62 0.30 -12.25 -22.99
N GLY A 63 -0.84 -12.74 -23.47
CA GLY A 63 -2.17 -12.30 -23.03
C GLY A 63 -2.40 -12.50 -21.53
N ALA A 64 -2.10 -13.70 -21.01
CA ALA A 64 -2.20 -13.99 -19.58
C ALA A 64 -1.26 -13.10 -18.75
N LEU A 65 -0.07 -12.80 -19.27
CA LEU A 65 0.90 -11.93 -18.63
C LEU A 65 0.39 -10.47 -18.58
N LEU A 66 -0.18 -9.97 -19.67
CA LEU A 66 -0.80 -8.65 -19.76
C LEU A 66 -2.03 -8.50 -18.87
N LEU A 67 -2.76 -9.60 -18.58
CA LEU A 67 -3.88 -9.58 -17.64
C LEU A 67 -3.42 -9.63 -16.17
N GLY A 68 -2.39 -10.40 -15.85
CA GLY A 68 -1.86 -10.50 -14.48
C GLY A 68 -1.28 -9.19 -13.96
N ARG A 69 -0.67 -8.39 -14.84
CA ARG A 69 0.00 -7.13 -14.49
C ARG A 69 -0.96 -6.06 -13.92
N PRO A 70 -2.09 -5.71 -14.57
CA PRO A 70 -3.09 -4.82 -13.98
C PRO A 70 -3.69 -5.35 -12.69
N VAL A 71 -3.97 -6.65 -12.59
CA VAL A 71 -4.53 -7.26 -11.36
C VAL A 71 -3.56 -7.12 -10.19
N TYR A 72 -2.27 -7.42 -10.42
CA TYR A 72 -1.22 -7.19 -9.44
C TYR A 72 -1.11 -5.70 -9.08
N GLY A 73 -1.18 -4.82 -10.09
CA GLY A 73 -1.19 -3.37 -9.93
C GLY A 73 -2.33 -2.85 -9.05
N LEU A 74 -3.56 -3.36 -9.23
CA LEU A 74 -4.71 -2.99 -8.39
C LEU A 74 -4.43 -3.28 -6.90
N GLY A 75 -3.80 -4.43 -6.62
CA GLY A 75 -3.34 -4.77 -5.28
C GLY A 75 -2.33 -3.76 -4.72
N ILE A 76 -1.37 -3.32 -5.54
CA ILE A 76 -0.41 -2.26 -5.17
C ILE A 76 -1.15 -0.97 -4.79
N GLY A 77 -2.07 -0.49 -5.64
CA GLY A 77 -2.80 0.75 -5.40
C GLY A 77 -3.56 0.73 -4.08
N LEU A 78 -4.32 -0.34 -3.83
CA LEU A 78 -5.07 -0.50 -2.59
C LEU A 78 -4.16 -0.63 -1.35
N ALA A 79 -3.05 -1.36 -1.45
CA ALA A 79 -2.12 -1.52 -0.33
C ALA A 79 -1.39 -0.21 0.01
N MET A 80 -0.96 0.54 -1.01
CA MET A 80 -0.23 1.79 -0.84
C MET A 80 -1.07 2.88 -0.16
N HIS A 81 -2.38 2.88 -0.40
CA HIS A 81 -3.32 3.76 0.28
C HIS A 81 -3.77 3.22 1.64
N GLY A 82 -4.21 1.96 1.69
CA GLY A 82 -4.81 1.36 2.88
C GLY A 82 -3.83 1.21 4.06
N ALA A 83 -2.56 0.90 3.80
CA ALA A 83 -1.56 0.66 4.84
C ALA A 83 -1.24 1.92 5.69
N PRO A 84 -0.84 3.07 5.10
CA PRO A 84 -0.58 4.27 5.88
C PRO A 84 -1.83 4.77 6.62
N LEU A 85 -3.01 4.58 6.02
CA LEU A 85 -4.27 5.00 6.64
C LEU A 85 -4.65 4.11 7.83
N TYR A 86 -4.48 2.79 7.71
CA TYR A 86 -4.63 1.87 8.83
C TYR A 86 -3.66 2.22 9.98
N ILE A 87 -2.40 2.51 9.68
CA ILE A 87 -1.41 2.96 10.67
C ILE A 87 -1.85 4.29 11.31
N ALA A 88 -2.30 5.26 10.51
CA ALA A 88 -2.73 6.56 11.03
C ALA A 88 -3.95 6.45 11.96
N GLU A 89 -4.88 5.56 11.65
CA GLU A 89 -6.12 5.34 12.41
C GLU A 89 -5.93 4.47 13.67
N THR A 90 -4.93 3.59 13.68
CA THR A 90 -4.72 2.64 14.80
C THR A 90 -3.58 3.04 15.74
N CYS A 91 -2.56 3.73 15.24
CA CYS A 91 -1.35 3.99 16.02
C CYS A 91 -1.43 5.28 16.84
N PRO A 92 -0.77 5.32 18.02
CA PRO A 92 -0.60 6.55 18.78
C PRO A 92 0.19 7.57 17.94
N SER A 93 -0.06 8.86 18.13
CA SER A 93 0.63 9.93 17.39
C SER A 93 2.15 9.88 17.56
N GLN A 94 2.63 9.43 18.73
CA GLN A 94 4.06 9.39 19.07
C GLN A 94 4.88 8.41 18.23
N ILE A 95 4.31 7.25 17.85
CA ILE A 95 5.04 6.21 17.10
C ILE A 95 4.56 6.08 15.65
N ARG A 96 3.59 6.89 15.24
CA ARG A 96 3.00 6.85 13.90
C ARG A 96 4.04 7.05 12.81
N GLY A 97 4.93 8.02 13.00
CA GLY A 97 6.04 8.29 12.07
C GLY A 97 6.95 7.07 11.91
N THR A 98 7.35 6.45 13.02
CA THR A 98 8.19 5.25 13.02
C THR A 98 7.56 4.08 12.26
N LEU A 99 6.26 3.84 12.42
CA LEU A 99 5.55 2.76 11.71
C LEU A 99 5.38 3.05 10.22
N ILE A 100 5.19 4.33 9.85
CA ILE A 100 5.22 4.76 8.45
C ILE A 100 6.62 4.57 7.84
N SER A 101 7.69 4.85 8.59
CA SER A 101 9.06 4.59 8.12
C SER A 101 9.33 3.08 8.02
N LEU A 102 8.81 2.27 8.94
CA LEU A 102 8.96 0.82 8.92
C LEU A 102 8.31 0.18 7.69
N LYS A 103 7.12 0.64 7.26
CA LYS A 103 6.53 0.16 5.99
C LYS A 103 7.41 0.51 4.79
N GLU A 104 8.02 1.69 4.77
CA GLU A 104 8.90 2.12 3.68
C GLU A 104 10.17 1.29 3.65
N LEU A 105 10.74 0.98 4.83
CA LEU A 105 11.86 0.07 4.96
C LEU A 105 11.49 -1.33 4.43
N ALA A 106 10.31 -1.84 4.76
CA ALA A 106 9.84 -3.14 4.27
C ALA A 106 9.69 -3.16 2.73
N ILE A 107 9.23 -2.06 2.11
CA ILE A 107 9.19 -1.92 0.65
C ILE A 107 10.61 -2.00 0.07
N VAL A 108 11.57 -1.26 0.62
CA VAL A 108 12.97 -1.28 0.16
C VAL A 108 13.58 -2.67 0.31
N LEU A 109 13.36 -3.35 1.44
CA LEU A 109 13.80 -4.73 1.65
C LEU A 109 13.16 -5.70 0.66
N GLY A 110 11.88 -5.54 0.35
CA GLY A 110 11.19 -6.33 -0.66
C GLY A 110 11.81 -6.16 -2.06
N ILE A 111 12.16 -4.93 -2.44
CA ILE A 111 12.81 -4.65 -3.73
C ILE A 111 14.22 -5.27 -3.77
N LEU A 112 14.98 -5.18 -2.68
CA LEU A 112 16.28 -5.86 -2.56
C LEU A 112 16.17 -7.37 -2.73
N LEU A 113 15.23 -8.00 -2.02
CA LEU A 113 14.97 -9.44 -2.17
C LEU A 113 14.59 -9.78 -3.61
N GLY A 114 13.80 -8.93 -4.27
CA GLY A 114 13.48 -9.05 -5.69
C GLY A 114 14.72 -9.05 -6.58
N TYR A 115 15.70 -8.17 -6.34
CA TYR A 115 16.96 -8.17 -7.08
C TYR A 115 17.81 -9.40 -6.79
N PHE A 116 17.85 -9.89 -5.54
CA PHE A 116 18.60 -11.10 -5.20
C PHE A 116 18.02 -12.34 -5.89
N VAL A 117 16.70 -12.54 -5.79
CA VAL A 117 16.02 -13.64 -6.50
C VAL A 117 16.19 -13.47 -8.01
N GLY A 118 16.10 -12.24 -8.49
CA GLY A 118 16.24 -11.95 -9.91
C GLY A 118 17.63 -12.21 -10.48
N GLY A 119 18.68 -11.93 -9.71
CA GLY A 119 20.06 -12.21 -10.09
C GLY A 119 20.41 -13.70 -10.02
N TYR A 120 19.85 -14.44 -9.07
CA TYR A 120 20.05 -15.90 -8.97
C TYR A 120 19.38 -16.67 -10.11
N GLU A 121 18.19 -16.22 -10.53
CA GLU A 121 17.37 -16.88 -11.56
C GLU A 121 17.63 -16.35 -12.99
N ILE A 122 18.65 -15.49 -13.18
CA ILE A 122 18.87 -14.79 -14.46
C ILE A 122 19.27 -15.73 -15.61
N ASP A 123 20.01 -16.80 -15.27
CA ASP A 123 20.51 -17.80 -16.23
C ASP A 123 19.51 -18.93 -16.49
N VAL A 124 18.38 -18.97 -15.75
CA VAL A 124 17.36 -20.01 -15.87
C VAL A 124 16.32 -19.61 -16.92
N ILE A 125 16.06 -20.49 -17.89
CA ILE A 125 15.01 -20.28 -18.90
C ILE A 125 13.65 -20.21 -18.20
N GLY A 126 13.06 -19.01 -18.15
CA GLY A 126 11.80 -18.77 -17.44
C GLY A 126 11.96 -18.37 -15.97
N GLY A 127 13.18 -18.05 -15.52
CA GLY A 127 13.50 -17.64 -14.15
C GLY A 127 12.65 -16.48 -13.60
N TRP A 128 12.21 -15.58 -14.49
CA TRP A 128 11.28 -14.50 -14.16
C TRP A 128 9.98 -14.97 -13.52
N ARG A 129 9.51 -16.21 -13.81
CA ARG A 129 8.31 -16.78 -13.20
C ARG A 129 8.49 -17.03 -11.71
N TYR A 130 9.68 -17.47 -11.29
CA TYR A 130 10.01 -17.69 -9.88
C TYR A 130 10.07 -16.37 -9.10
N MET A 131 10.48 -15.26 -9.74
CA MET A 131 10.41 -13.93 -9.11
C MET A 131 8.98 -13.56 -8.71
N PHE A 132 7.99 -13.82 -9.57
CA PHE A 132 6.58 -13.60 -9.24
C PHE A 132 6.03 -14.69 -8.31
N GLY A 133 6.47 -15.93 -8.45
CA GLY A 133 6.12 -17.02 -7.53
C GLY A 133 6.55 -16.74 -6.09
N PHE A 134 7.71 -16.12 -5.90
CA PHE A 134 8.21 -15.73 -4.58
C PHE A 134 7.41 -14.59 -3.94
N SER A 135 6.65 -13.81 -4.73
CA SER A 135 5.73 -12.80 -4.18
C SER A 135 4.50 -13.41 -3.50
N ALA A 136 4.10 -14.63 -3.88
CA ALA A 136 2.93 -15.32 -3.32
C ALA A 136 3.02 -15.56 -1.80
N PRO A 137 4.10 -16.13 -1.23
CA PRO A 137 4.22 -16.29 0.22
C PRO A 137 4.21 -14.96 0.97
N ILE A 138 4.78 -13.89 0.39
CA ILE A 138 4.76 -12.55 1.00
C ILE A 138 3.33 -12.00 1.03
N ALA A 139 2.56 -12.17 -0.06
CA ALA A 139 1.16 -11.77 -0.12
C ALA A 139 0.30 -12.55 0.89
N LEU A 140 0.54 -13.86 1.05
CA LEU A 140 -0.13 -14.69 2.06
C LEU A 140 0.19 -14.25 3.48
N LEU A 141 1.47 -13.95 3.76
CA LEU A 141 1.91 -13.42 5.05
C LEU A 141 1.18 -12.10 5.37
N MET A 142 1.10 -11.19 4.40
CA MET A 142 0.36 -9.93 4.55
C MET A 142 -1.13 -10.17 4.82
N GLY A 143 -1.79 -11.02 4.01
CA GLY A 143 -3.20 -11.33 4.16
C GLY A 143 -3.54 -11.98 5.50
N PHE A 144 -2.73 -12.95 5.93
CA PHE A 144 -2.88 -13.62 7.22
C PHE A 144 -2.60 -12.66 8.38
N GLY A 145 -1.54 -11.86 8.30
CA GLY A 145 -1.23 -10.82 9.29
C GLY A 145 -2.40 -9.85 9.48
N MET A 146 -2.97 -9.35 8.39
CA MET A 146 -4.13 -8.47 8.43
C MET A 146 -5.41 -9.17 8.93
N TRP A 147 -5.54 -10.48 8.73
CA TRP A 147 -6.63 -11.25 9.30
C TRP A 147 -6.56 -11.29 10.83
N THR A 148 -5.38 -11.39 11.44
CA THR A 148 -5.24 -11.45 12.90
C THR A 148 -5.47 -10.10 13.60
N LEU A 149 -5.27 -9.01 12.86
CA LEU A 149 -5.40 -7.64 13.36
C LEU A 149 -6.86 -7.20 13.50
N PRO A 150 -7.19 -6.35 14.50
CA PRO A 150 -8.53 -5.83 14.67
C PRO A 150 -8.87 -4.79 13.59
N PRO A 151 -10.18 -4.57 13.30
CA PRO A 151 -10.61 -3.47 12.44
C PRO A 151 -10.22 -2.11 13.02
N SER A 152 -10.13 -1.10 12.15
CA SER A 152 -9.84 0.28 12.58
C SER A 152 -10.94 0.81 13.52
N PRO A 153 -10.58 1.30 14.73
CA PRO A 153 -11.54 1.90 15.65
C PRO A 153 -12.25 3.11 15.03
N ARG A 154 -11.50 3.96 14.31
CA ARG A 154 -12.06 5.15 13.63
C ARG A 154 -13.14 4.75 12.62
N TRP A 155 -12.87 3.73 11.81
CA TRP A 155 -13.83 3.23 10.82
C TRP A 155 -15.09 2.66 11.46
N LEU A 156 -14.97 1.93 12.57
CA LEU A 156 -16.13 1.42 13.32
C LEU A 156 -17.01 2.56 13.85
N LEU A 157 -16.41 3.64 14.35
CA LEU A 157 -17.15 4.82 14.82
C LEU A 157 -17.82 5.57 13.67
N LEU A 158 -17.13 5.72 12.53
CA LEU A 158 -17.71 6.33 11.34
C LEU A 158 -18.94 5.56 10.84
N ARG A 159 -18.87 4.21 10.83
CA ARG A 159 -20.01 3.34 10.50
C ARG A 159 -21.19 3.54 11.44
N ALA A 160 -20.92 3.76 12.73
CA ALA A 160 -21.94 3.99 13.74
C ALA A 160 -22.66 5.33 13.53
N ILE A 161 -21.91 6.38 13.17
CA ILE A 161 -22.44 7.72 12.88
C ILE A 161 -23.26 7.72 11.58
N GLN A 162 -22.82 6.97 10.56
CA GLN A 162 -23.55 6.78 9.30
C GLN A 162 -24.86 5.97 9.44
N GLY A 163 -25.27 5.58 10.65
CA GLY A 163 -26.52 4.85 10.88
C GLY A 163 -26.52 3.40 10.36
N LYS A 164 -25.37 2.81 10.06
CA LYS A 164 -25.25 1.44 9.50
C LYS A 164 -25.37 0.32 10.56
N GLY A 165 -25.89 0.64 11.74
CA GLY A 165 -26.24 -0.32 12.81
C GLY A 165 -26.21 0.29 14.20
N PRO A 166 -26.35 -0.52 15.27
CA PRO A 166 -26.49 -0.04 16.64
C PRO A 166 -25.21 0.68 17.12
N LEU A 167 -25.36 1.95 17.53
CA LEU A 167 -24.24 2.79 18.00
C LEU A 167 -23.43 2.11 19.12
N GLN A 168 -24.14 1.47 20.05
CA GLN A 168 -23.53 0.82 21.21
C GLN A 168 -22.63 -0.35 20.82
N GLU A 169 -23.07 -1.19 19.88
CA GLU A 169 -22.30 -2.36 19.42
C GLU A 169 -21.02 -1.95 18.70
N TYR A 170 -21.08 -0.92 17.84
CA TYR A 170 -19.89 -0.40 17.17
C TYR A 170 -18.93 0.29 18.13
N LYS A 171 -19.45 1.01 19.14
CA LYS A 171 -18.63 1.63 20.19
C LYS A 171 -17.87 0.56 20.99
N GLU A 172 -18.56 -0.50 21.43
CA GLU A 172 -17.93 -1.62 22.15
C GLU A 172 -16.87 -2.32 21.31
N LYS A 173 -17.14 -2.59 20.03
CA LYS A 173 -16.14 -3.15 19.10
C LYS A 173 -14.94 -2.22 18.91
N ALA A 174 -15.15 -0.91 18.85
CA ALA A 174 -14.08 0.07 18.70
C ALA A 174 -13.20 0.14 19.96
N ILE A 175 -13.80 0.06 21.16
CA ILE A 175 -13.08 -0.03 22.45
C ILE A 175 -12.27 -1.34 22.51
N GLY A 176 -12.86 -2.47 22.13
CA GLY A 176 -12.18 -3.76 22.06
C GLY A 176 -11.01 -3.76 21.06
N ALA A 177 -11.19 -3.14 19.89
CA ALA A 177 -10.13 -2.99 18.91
C ALA A 177 -8.99 -2.11 19.42
N LEU A 178 -9.31 -0.95 20.03
CA LEU A 178 -8.31 -0.02 20.55
C LEU A 178 -7.53 -0.62 21.74
N SER A 179 -8.21 -1.26 22.69
CA SER A 179 -7.57 -1.93 23.82
C SER A 179 -6.61 -3.03 23.36
N LYS A 180 -7.02 -3.87 22.40
CA LYS A 180 -6.14 -4.88 21.78
C LYS A 180 -4.93 -4.26 21.09
N LEU A 181 -5.10 -3.17 20.32
CA LEU A 181 -4.02 -2.45 19.65
C LEU A 181 -3.05 -1.77 20.62
N ARG A 182 -3.53 -1.41 21.82
CA ARG A 182 -2.73 -0.75 22.87
C ARG A 182 -2.15 -1.74 23.88
N GLY A 183 -2.44 -3.04 23.75
CA GLY A 183 -2.00 -4.06 24.71
C GLY A 183 -2.62 -3.88 26.10
N ARG A 184 -3.83 -3.31 26.18
CA ARG A 184 -4.54 -3.01 27.44
C ARG A 184 -5.69 -3.98 27.68
N PRO A 185 -6.09 -4.22 28.94
CA PRO A 185 -7.23 -5.06 29.26
C PRO A 185 -8.53 -4.50 28.65
N ALA A 186 -9.46 -5.40 28.33
CA ALA A 186 -10.79 -5.02 27.85
C ALA A 186 -11.52 -4.20 28.93
N GLY A 187 -12.06 -3.03 28.57
CA GLY A 187 -12.73 -2.13 29.52
C GLY A 187 -11.81 -1.13 30.22
N ASP A 188 -10.60 -0.87 29.70
CA ASP A 188 -9.77 0.24 30.20
C ASP A 188 -10.46 1.59 29.97
N LYS A 189 -10.70 2.33 31.06
CA LYS A 189 -11.32 3.67 31.06
C LYS A 189 -10.59 4.65 30.15
N VAL A 190 -9.29 4.49 29.94
CA VAL A 190 -8.53 5.38 29.05
C VAL A 190 -8.86 5.12 27.58
N SER A 191 -9.06 3.86 27.18
CA SER A 191 -9.49 3.52 25.82
C SER A 191 -10.95 3.93 25.58
N GLU A 192 -11.82 3.77 26.58
CA GLU A 192 -13.20 4.25 26.52
C GLU A 192 -13.27 5.76 26.32
N LYS A 193 -12.54 6.52 27.14
CA LYS A 193 -12.48 7.98 27.03
C LYS A 193 -11.93 8.43 25.68
N GLN A 194 -10.88 7.80 25.16
CA GLN A 194 -10.37 8.10 23.83
C GLN A 194 -11.41 7.87 22.72
N ILE A 195 -12.18 6.79 22.81
CA ILE A 195 -13.24 6.49 21.85
C ILE A 195 -14.38 7.51 21.94
N GLU A 196 -14.71 7.97 23.14
CA GLU A 196 -15.70 9.03 23.37
C GLU A 196 -15.24 10.39 22.81
N ASP A 197 -14.01 10.79 23.05
CA ASP A 197 -13.46 12.02 22.47
C ASP A 197 -13.43 11.91 20.93
N THR A 198 -13.06 10.73 20.41
CA THR A 198 -13.00 10.46 18.97
C THR A 198 -14.40 10.52 18.33
N ILE A 199 -15.43 9.92 18.95
CA ILE A 199 -16.78 9.93 18.38
C ILE A 199 -17.39 11.34 18.36
N ILE A 200 -17.11 12.16 19.38
CA ILE A 200 -17.55 13.56 19.41
C ILE A 200 -16.89 14.31 18.25
N SER A 201 -15.57 14.19 18.08
CA SER A 201 -14.85 14.87 17.00
C SER A 201 -15.32 14.45 15.60
N LEU A 202 -15.62 13.16 15.42
CA LEU A 202 -16.14 12.63 14.15
C LEU A 202 -17.57 13.11 13.87
N LYS A 203 -18.42 13.21 14.91
CA LYS A 203 -19.80 13.66 14.74
C LYS A 203 -19.87 15.13 14.32
N THR A 204 -19.02 15.97 14.90
CA THR A 204 -18.86 17.37 14.48
C THR A 204 -18.42 17.45 13.02
N ALA A 205 -17.34 16.76 12.65
CA ALA A 205 -16.83 16.77 11.27
C ALA A 205 -17.85 16.23 10.25
N TYR A 206 -18.59 15.17 10.60
CA TYR A 206 -19.59 14.59 9.69
C TYR A 206 -20.81 15.51 9.48
N THR A 207 -21.20 16.28 10.50
CA THR A 207 -22.29 17.25 10.39
C THR A 207 -21.90 18.44 9.51
N ASP A 208 -20.62 18.81 9.53
CA ASP A 208 -20.06 19.84 8.64
C ASP A 208 -19.91 19.34 7.19
N GLU A 209 -19.56 18.06 6.97
CA GLU A 209 -19.42 17.46 5.63
C GLU A 209 -20.76 17.27 4.88
N GLU A 210 -21.89 17.07 5.56
CA GLU A 210 -23.22 17.03 4.90
C GLU A 210 -23.63 18.40 4.34
N ALA A 211 -22.97 19.49 4.72
CA ALA A 211 -23.27 20.84 4.24
C ALA A 211 -22.52 21.23 2.95
N GLU A 212 -21.35 20.66 2.65
CA GLU A 212 -20.47 21.07 1.54
C GLU A 212 -19.75 19.87 0.93
N GLY A 213 -20.30 19.29 -0.15
CA GLY A 213 -19.76 18.07 -0.75
C GLY A 213 -19.73 18.10 -2.26
N ASN A 214 -18.96 19.03 -2.87
CA ASN A 214 -18.69 18.97 -4.31
C ASN A 214 -17.19 18.83 -4.62
N PHE A 215 -16.83 17.90 -5.52
CA PHE A 215 -15.43 17.61 -5.89
C PHE A 215 -14.68 18.84 -6.47
N LEU A 216 -15.44 19.82 -6.96
CA LEU A 216 -14.91 21.10 -7.46
C LEU A 216 -14.59 22.12 -6.37
N GLU A 217 -15.07 21.97 -5.13
CA GLU A 217 -14.70 22.85 -4.01
C GLU A 217 -13.27 22.60 -3.51
N VAL A 218 -12.72 21.40 -3.75
CA VAL A 218 -11.29 21.13 -3.52
C VAL A 218 -10.40 22.01 -4.42
N LEU A 219 -10.91 22.41 -5.59
CA LEU A 219 -10.26 23.35 -6.50
C LEU A 219 -10.56 24.82 -6.19
N GLN A 220 -11.50 25.11 -5.28
CA GLN A 220 -11.98 26.46 -4.99
C GLN A 220 -12.05 26.67 -3.47
N GLY A 221 -10.89 26.83 -2.81
CA GLY A 221 -10.86 27.13 -1.38
C GLY A 221 -9.47 27.07 -0.73
N PRO A 222 -9.39 27.14 0.62
CA PRO A 222 -8.17 26.93 1.40
C PRO A 222 -7.53 25.55 1.15
N SER A 223 -8.35 24.57 0.76
CA SER A 223 -7.99 23.22 0.29
C SER A 223 -7.09 23.23 -0.95
N LEU A 224 -7.20 24.23 -1.84
CA LEU A 224 -6.36 24.37 -3.02
C LEU A 224 -4.89 24.55 -2.65
N LYS A 225 -4.58 25.23 -1.54
CA LYS A 225 -3.19 25.37 -1.04
C LYS A 225 -2.63 24.03 -0.58
N ALA A 226 -3.42 23.25 0.16
CA ALA A 226 -3.01 21.90 0.57
C ALA A 226 -2.86 20.96 -0.64
N PHE A 227 -3.75 21.08 -1.63
CA PHE A 227 -3.70 20.30 -2.88
C PHE A 227 -2.49 20.68 -3.74
N THR A 228 -2.19 21.97 -3.91
CA THR A 228 -1.02 22.43 -4.67
C THR A 228 0.29 22.09 -3.97
N ILE A 229 0.37 22.21 -2.64
CA ILE A 229 1.56 21.79 -1.88
C ILE A 229 1.73 20.27 -1.95
N GLY A 230 0.67 19.50 -1.70
CA GLY A 230 0.71 18.04 -1.73
C GLY A 230 1.01 17.49 -3.14
N GLY A 231 0.28 17.99 -4.14
CA GLY A 231 0.49 17.63 -5.54
C GLY A 231 1.85 18.09 -6.06
N GLY A 232 2.29 19.30 -5.72
CA GLY A 232 3.62 19.81 -6.04
C GLY A 232 4.72 18.97 -5.40
N LEU A 233 4.58 18.61 -4.12
CA LEU A 233 5.52 17.74 -3.41
C LEU A 233 5.62 16.36 -4.07
N VAL A 234 4.48 15.74 -4.41
CA VAL A 234 4.46 14.45 -5.11
C VAL A 234 5.07 14.56 -6.50
N LEU A 235 4.79 15.63 -7.25
CA LEU A 235 5.41 15.89 -8.55
C LEU A 235 6.94 16.03 -8.43
N PHE A 236 7.42 16.81 -7.46
CA PHE A 236 8.86 16.93 -7.21
C PHE A 236 9.47 15.59 -6.79
N GLN A 237 8.79 14.78 -5.97
CA GLN A 237 9.23 13.42 -5.65
C GLN A 237 9.32 12.52 -6.89
N GLN A 238 8.38 12.60 -7.83
CA GLN A 238 8.45 11.85 -9.09
C GLN A 238 9.57 12.37 -10.02
N ILE A 239 9.76 13.69 -10.11
CA ILE A 239 10.81 14.34 -10.92
C ILE A 239 12.20 14.01 -10.39
N THR A 240 12.38 13.90 -9.07
CA THR A 240 13.66 13.44 -8.48
C THR A 240 14.03 12.00 -8.88
N GLY A 241 13.12 11.29 -9.54
CA GLY A 241 13.42 10.00 -10.17
C GLY A 241 13.62 8.87 -9.19
N GLN A 242 13.14 8.99 -7.95
CA GLN A 242 13.31 7.97 -6.92
C GLN A 242 12.85 6.56 -7.37
N PRO A 243 11.72 6.39 -8.09
CA PRO A 243 11.38 5.09 -8.67
C PRO A 243 12.34 4.70 -9.80
N SER A 244 12.67 5.64 -10.69
CA SER A 244 13.52 5.42 -11.88
C SER A 244 14.95 5.01 -11.52
N VAL A 245 15.55 5.63 -10.49
CA VAL A 245 16.88 5.28 -10.00
C VAL A 245 16.88 3.83 -9.50
N LEU A 246 15.83 3.39 -8.80
CA LEU A 246 15.69 1.99 -8.42
C LEU A 246 15.52 1.10 -9.67
N TYR A 247 14.55 1.39 -10.53
CA TYR A 247 14.27 0.60 -11.74
C TYR A 247 15.51 0.38 -12.63
N TYR A 248 16.36 1.41 -12.76
CA TYR A 248 17.58 1.35 -13.56
C TYR A 248 18.87 1.14 -12.75
N ALA A 249 18.79 0.99 -11.41
CA ALA A 249 19.96 0.80 -10.56
C ALA A 249 20.79 -0.41 -11.03
N GLY A 250 20.13 -1.53 -11.32
CA GLY A 250 20.78 -2.74 -11.81
C GLY A 250 21.53 -2.51 -13.13
N SER A 251 20.89 -1.86 -14.11
CA SER A 251 21.53 -1.54 -15.39
C SER A 251 22.66 -0.50 -15.26
N ILE A 252 22.52 0.48 -14.37
CA ILE A 252 23.54 1.52 -14.14
C ILE A 252 24.76 0.90 -13.44
N LEU A 253 24.57 0.12 -12.38
CA LEU A 253 25.64 -0.57 -11.66
C LEU A 253 26.37 -1.60 -12.55
N GLN A 254 25.63 -2.28 -13.42
CA GLN A 254 26.20 -3.20 -14.40
C GLN A 254 26.99 -2.46 -15.48
N SER A 255 26.50 -1.32 -15.98
CA SER A 255 27.23 -0.45 -16.93
C SER A 255 28.46 0.23 -16.32
N ALA A 256 28.50 0.38 -15.00
CA ALA A 256 29.63 0.94 -14.25
C ALA A 256 30.68 -0.13 -13.85
N GLY A 257 30.49 -1.40 -14.22
CA GLY A 257 31.48 -2.47 -14.02
C GLY A 257 31.44 -3.17 -12.66
N PHE A 258 30.38 -2.99 -11.86
CA PHE A 258 30.26 -3.61 -10.54
C PHE A 258 29.39 -4.89 -10.56
N SER A 259 29.80 -5.92 -9.82
CA SER A 259 29.03 -7.18 -9.67
C SER A 259 27.74 -6.91 -8.87
N ALA A 260 26.62 -6.88 -9.59
CA ALA A 260 25.34 -6.26 -9.25
C ALA A 260 24.63 -6.66 -7.92
N ALA A 261 25.08 -7.70 -7.21
CA ALA A 261 24.33 -8.24 -6.07
C ALA A 261 24.82 -7.75 -4.69
N ALA A 262 26.13 -7.59 -4.49
CA ALA A 262 26.68 -7.33 -3.15
C ALA A 262 26.58 -5.85 -2.70
N ASP A 263 26.71 -4.92 -3.66
CA ASP A 263 26.76 -3.48 -3.34
C ASP A 263 25.38 -2.80 -3.39
N ALA A 264 24.41 -3.36 -4.14
CA ALA A 264 23.02 -2.90 -4.09
C ALA A 264 22.42 -3.03 -2.68
N ALA A 265 22.73 -4.13 -1.98
CA ALA A 265 22.36 -4.33 -0.58
C ALA A 265 22.96 -3.27 0.35
N ARG A 266 24.24 -2.90 0.15
CA ARG A 266 24.90 -1.86 0.95
C ARG A 266 24.28 -0.48 0.70
N VAL A 267 24.01 -0.14 -0.55
CA VAL A 267 23.40 1.14 -0.93
C VAL A 267 21.98 1.26 -0.39
N SER A 268 21.17 0.19 -0.44
CA SER A 268 19.81 0.21 0.13
C SER A 268 19.77 0.21 1.66
N VAL A 269 20.74 -0.41 2.34
CA VAL A 269 20.89 -0.28 3.81
C VAL A 269 21.22 1.16 4.18
N VAL A 270 22.14 1.81 3.44
CA VAL A 270 22.48 3.22 3.64
C VAL A 270 21.28 4.12 3.38
N ILE A 271 20.55 3.92 2.27
CA ILE A 271 19.32 4.68 1.97
C ILE A 271 18.25 4.43 3.04
N GLY A 272 18.10 3.20 3.54
CA GLY A 272 17.17 2.87 4.63
C GLY A 272 17.50 3.64 5.91
N ILE A 273 18.78 3.77 6.26
CA ILE A 273 19.23 4.55 7.42
C ILE A 273 18.96 6.05 7.22
N PHE A 274 19.23 6.60 6.04
CA PHE A 274 18.95 8.01 5.73
C PHE A 274 17.45 8.33 5.67
N LYS A 275 16.60 7.38 5.27
CA LYS A 275 15.14 7.55 5.22
C LYS A 275 14.47 7.44 6.60
N VAL A 276 15.19 6.89 7.58
CA VAL A 276 14.75 6.71 8.99
C VAL A 276 15.19 7.88 9.88
N SER A 277 16.10 8.75 9.39
CA SER A 277 16.58 9.97 10.07
C SER A 277 15.71 11.17 9.69
#